data_AF-A0A0J1CXB5-F1
#
_entry.id   AF-A0A0J1CXB5-F1
#
_cell.length_a   1.000
_cell.length_b   1.000
_cell.length_c   1.000
_cell.angle_alpha   90.00
_cell.angle_beta   90.00
_cell.angle_gamma   90.00
#
_symmetry.space_group_name_H-M   'P 1'
#
loop_
_entity.id
_entity.type
_entity.pdbx_description
1 polymer ?
#
loop_
_entity_poly.entity_id
_entity_poly.type
_entity_poly.pdbx_seq_one_letter_code
_entity_poly.pdbx_strand_id
1 'polypeptide(L)'
;MYMIVIWVGLLLLSPDNWPEYVNERIGIPHVWHVFVFALAFSLAINVHRLSAIASARYKRFKLRKRIKMQNDKVRSVIQNLTEEQSMVLCAALNEGRKYVVTSKQFPYISELIELGVLNKTFSRWNGKHILFPIEDIYWTELVASYDPYNIEIKPRPISK
;
A
#
# COMPACT_ATOMS: atom_id res chain seq x y z
N MET A 1 8.82 -30.64 -1.41
CA MET A 1 9.42 -30.80 -0.06
C MET A 1 8.37 -30.82 1.06
N TYR A 2 7.50 -29.82 1.21
CA TYR A 2 6.54 -29.77 2.33
C TYR A 2 5.59 -30.98 2.45
N MET A 3 5.15 -31.58 1.34
CA MET A 3 4.31 -32.78 1.39
C MET A 3 5.04 -33.99 1.99
N ILE A 4 6.32 -34.19 1.67
CA ILE A 4 7.15 -35.27 2.24
C ILE A 4 7.37 -35.02 3.74
N VAL A 5 7.59 -33.77 4.14
CA VAL A 5 7.76 -33.39 5.56
C VAL A 5 6.47 -33.64 6.35
N ILE A 6 5.31 -33.26 5.82
CA ILE A 6 4.00 -33.52 6.46
C ILE A 6 3.72 -35.02 6.53
N TRP A 7 4.02 -35.76 5.45
CA TRP A 7 3.81 -37.20 5.38
C TRP A 7 4.69 -37.96 6.39
N VAL A 8 5.99 -37.67 6.41
CA VAL A 8 6.93 -38.26 7.39
C VAL A 8 6.55 -37.85 8.81
N GLY A 9 6.17 -36.58 9.04
CA GLY A 9 5.71 -36.12 10.34
C GLY A 9 4.45 -36.83 10.83
N LEU A 10 3.47 -37.07 9.95
CA LEU A 10 2.26 -37.83 10.29
C LEU A 10 2.55 -39.30 10.56
N LEU A 11 3.52 -39.89 9.86
CA LEU A 11 3.96 -41.26 10.13
C LEU A 11 4.72 -41.37 11.46
N LEU A 12 5.57 -40.40 11.81
CA LEU A 12 6.28 -40.36 13.10
C LEU A 12 5.35 -40.11 14.29
N LEU A 13 4.22 -39.43 14.06
CA LEU A 13 3.18 -39.21 15.08
C LEU A 13 2.15 -40.35 15.11
N SER A 14 2.18 -41.26 14.14
CA SER A 14 1.34 -42.45 14.15
C SER A 14 1.83 -43.40 15.24
N PRO A 15 0.95 -43.95 16.08
CA PRO A 15 1.31 -45.04 16.98
C PRO A 15 1.94 -46.21 16.21
N ASP A 16 2.99 -46.81 16.75
CA ASP A 16 3.75 -47.88 16.09
C ASP A 16 2.90 -49.13 15.81
N ASN A 17 1.82 -49.34 16.57
CA ASN A 17 0.90 -50.47 16.45
C ASN A 17 -0.20 -50.28 15.38
N TRP A 18 -0.38 -49.07 14.87
CA TRP A 18 -1.46 -48.73 13.93
C TRP A 18 -1.29 -49.36 12.53
N PRO A 19 -0.08 -49.37 11.92
CA PRO A 19 0.13 -50.01 10.62
C PRO A 19 -0.21 -51.51 10.64
N GLU A 20 0.20 -52.22 11.69
CA GLU A 20 -0.07 -53.65 11.87
C GLU A 20 -1.55 -53.92 12.14
N TYR A 21 -2.16 -53.14 13.05
CA TYR A 21 -3.58 -53.23 13.36
C TYR A 21 -4.49 -53.04 12.13
N VAL A 22 -4.15 -52.08 11.26
CA VAL A 22 -4.91 -51.82 10.03
C VAL A 22 -4.71 -52.94 9.01
N ASN A 23 -3.48 -53.44 8.86
CA ASN A 23 -3.20 -54.54 7.95
C ASN A 23 -3.94 -55.83 8.36
N GLU A 24 -4.02 -56.14 9.66
CA GLU A 24 -4.78 -57.30 10.16
C GLU A 24 -6.29 -57.18 9.94
N ARG A 25 -6.84 -55.97 10.08
CA ARG A 25 -8.28 -55.71 9.94
C ARG A 25 -8.76 -55.64 8.49
N ILE A 26 -7.95 -55.03 7.61
CA ILE A 26 -8.33 -54.74 6.22
C ILE A 26 -7.79 -55.81 5.27
N GLY A 27 -6.74 -56.55 5.67
CA GLY A 27 -6.14 -57.63 4.88
C GLY A 27 -5.30 -57.16 3.68
N ILE A 28 -5.13 -55.85 3.51
CA ILE A 28 -4.36 -55.26 2.40
C ILE A 28 -3.08 -54.63 2.98
N PRO A 29 -1.89 -55.10 2.58
CA PRO A 29 -0.62 -54.54 3.05
C PRO A 29 -0.47 -53.05 2.72
N HIS A 30 0.11 -52.30 3.65
CA HIS A 30 0.49 -50.88 3.50
C HIS A 30 -0.66 -49.88 3.31
N VAL A 31 -1.93 -50.28 3.47
CA VAL A 31 -3.08 -49.36 3.31
C VAL A 31 -2.99 -48.13 4.21
N TRP A 32 -2.48 -48.31 5.44
CA TRP A 32 -2.27 -47.19 6.34
C TRP A 32 -1.32 -46.12 5.77
N HIS A 33 -0.23 -46.54 5.13
CA HIS A 33 0.74 -45.62 4.53
C HIS A 33 0.14 -44.85 3.35
N VAL A 34 -0.70 -45.52 2.54
CA VAL A 34 -1.43 -44.90 1.42
C VAL A 34 -2.45 -43.89 1.93
N PHE A 35 -3.16 -44.22 3.01
CA PHE A 35 -4.12 -43.31 3.63
C PHE A 35 -3.44 -42.06 4.21
N VAL A 36 -2.36 -42.24 4.97
CA VAL A 36 -1.59 -41.13 5.54
C VAL A 36 -0.98 -40.26 4.43
N PHE A 37 -0.54 -40.87 3.32
CA PHE A 37 -0.08 -40.15 2.13
C PHE A 37 -1.18 -39.30 1.51
N ALA A 38 -2.38 -39.85 1.30
CA ALA A 38 -3.52 -39.10 0.76
C ALA A 38 -3.89 -37.91 1.65
N LEU A 39 -3.91 -38.13 2.97
CA LEU A 39 -4.19 -37.08 3.96
C LEU A 39 -3.12 -35.98 3.94
N ALA A 40 -1.83 -36.36 3.89
CA ALA A 40 -0.72 -35.42 3.77
C ALA A 40 -0.78 -34.61 2.46
N PHE A 41 -1.14 -35.25 1.36
CA PHE A 41 -1.29 -34.60 0.05
C PHE A 41 -2.43 -33.57 0.06
N SER A 42 -3.60 -33.94 0.58
CA SER A 42 -4.74 -33.02 0.72
C SER A 42 -4.40 -31.83 1.63
N LEU A 43 -3.74 -32.07 2.76
CA LEU A 43 -3.28 -31.01 3.67
C LEU A 43 -2.28 -30.08 2.99
N ALA A 44 -1.26 -30.62 2.32
CA ALA A 44 -0.22 -29.82 1.67
C ALA A 44 -0.82 -28.88 0.60
N ILE A 45 -1.75 -29.37 -0.21
CA ILE A 45 -2.43 -28.55 -1.23
C ILE A 45 -3.25 -27.43 -0.57
N ASN A 46 -4.03 -27.76 0.47
CA ASN A 46 -4.87 -26.78 1.14
C ASN A 46 -4.05 -25.72 1.88
N VAL A 47 -2.97 -26.11 2.57
CA VAL A 47 -2.04 -25.19 3.22
C VAL A 47 -1.36 -24.28 2.20
N HIS A 48 -0.94 -24.82 1.05
CA HIS A 48 -0.36 -24.00 -0.01
C HIS A 48 -1.34 -22.94 -0.51
N ARG A 49 -2.59 -23.32 -0.81
CA ARG A 49 -3.65 -22.39 -1.24
C ARG A 49 -3.93 -21.31 -0.18
N LEU A 50 -4.07 -21.70 1.08
CA LEU A 50 -4.30 -20.77 2.19
C LEU A 50 -3.12 -19.81 2.37
N SER A 51 -1.89 -20.29 2.28
CA SER A 51 -0.69 -19.45 2.41
C SER A 51 -0.58 -18.43 1.27
N ALA A 52 -0.94 -18.81 0.04
CA ALA A 52 -1.00 -17.90 -1.10
C ALA A 52 -2.04 -16.79 -0.86
N ILE A 53 -3.26 -17.15 -0.42
CA ILE A 53 -4.33 -16.19 -0.12
C ILE A 53 -3.91 -15.25 1.02
N ALA A 54 -3.34 -15.79 2.10
CA ALA A 54 -2.88 -15.02 3.25
C ALA A 54 -1.77 -14.04 2.85
N SER A 55 -0.79 -14.49 2.05
CA SER A 55 0.30 -13.63 1.57
C SER A 55 -0.22 -12.50 0.67
N ALA A 56 -1.18 -12.78 -0.21
CA ALA A 56 -1.80 -11.78 -1.07
C ALA A 56 -2.58 -10.75 -0.22
N ARG A 57 -3.35 -11.21 0.77
CA ARG A 57 -4.08 -10.35 1.71
C ARG A 57 -3.13 -9.49 2.53
N TYR A 58 -2.03 -10.05 3.02
CA TYR A 58 -1.01 -9.32 3.77
C TYR A 58 -0.34 -8.24 2.91
N LYS A 59 0.06 -8.56 1.67
CA LYS A 59 0.64 -7.59 0.73
C LYS A 59 -0.34 -6.44 0.45
N ARG A 60 -1.61 -6.73 0.23
CA ARG A 60 -2.67 -5.71 0.05
C ARG A 60 -2.85 -4.86 1.29
N PHE A 61 -2.87 -5.45 2.48
CA PHE A 61 -2.97 -4.72 3.74
C PHE A 61 -1.78 -3.77 3.94
N LYS A 62 -0.55 -4.27 3.72
CA LYS A 62 0.66 -3.47 3.83
C LYS A 62 0.67 -2.29 2.85
N LEU A 63 0.22 -2.52 1.61
CA LEU A 63 0.08 -1.45 0.61
C LEU A 63 -0.95 -0.40 1.05
N ARG A 64 -2.14 -0.83 1.48
CA ARG A 64 -3.18 0.08 2.00
C ARG A 64 -2.68 0.91 3.18
N LYS A 65 -1.93 0.29 4.10
CA LYS A 65 -1.34 1.00 5.25
C LYS A 65 -0.34 2.07 4.79
N ARG A 66 0.52 1.78 3.81
CA ARG A 66 1.46 2.78 3.24
C ARG A 66 0.73 3.94 2.58
N ILE A 67 -0.27 3.64 1.73
CA ILE A 67 -1.08 4.67 1.06
C ILE A 67 -1.78 5.54 2.11
N LYS A 68 -2.36 4.93 3.16
CA LYS A 68 -2.99 5.68 4.26
C LYS A 68 -1.98 6.62 4.94
N MET A 69 -0.81 6.12 5.34
CA MET A 69 0.23 6.95 5.96
C MET A 69 0.68 8.11 5.06
N GLN A 70 0.82 7.86 3.76
CA GLN A 70 1.19 8.88 2.80
C GLN A 70 0.10 9.95 2.66
N ASN A 71 -1.16 9.53 2.53
CA ASN A 71 -2.29 10.45 2.45
C ASN A 71 -2.48 11.25 3.76
N ASP A 72 -2.26 10.62 4.92
CA ASP A 72 -2.32 11.29 6.23
C ASP A 72 -1.21 12.35 6.33
N LYS A 73 0.01 12.06 5.86
CA LYS A 73 1.10 13.03 5.78
C LYS A 73 0.74 14.21 4.86
N VAL A 74 0.22 13.93 3.67
CA VAL A 74 -0.20 14.96 2.71
C VAL A 74 -1.26 15.87 3.33
N ARG A 75 -2.29 15.27 3.95
CA ARG A 75 -3.37 16.00 4.62
C ARG A 75 -2.84 16.86 5.78
N SER A 76 -1.88 16.36 6.56
CA SER A 76 -1.27 17.15 7.62
C SER A 76 -0.47 18.35 7.08
N VAL A 77 0.22 18.19 5.95
CA VAL A 77 0.94 19.30 5.31
C VAL A 77 -0.06 20.34 4.81
N ILE A 78 -1.12 19.92 4.13
CA ILE A 78 -2.18 20.81 3.62
C ILE A 78 -2.87 21.57 4.76
N GLN A 79 -3.12 20.92 5.90
CA GLN A 79 -3.70 21.56 7.09
C GLN A 79 -2.82 22.63 7.72
N ASN A 80 -1.50 22.48 7.61
CA ASN A 80 -0.52 23.36 8.23
C ASN A 80 0.06 24.38 7.24
N LEU A 81 -0.49 24.51 6.04
CA LEU A 81 -0.09 25.55 5.09
C LEU A 81 -0.44 26.93 5.66
N THR A 82 0.46 27.88 5.49
CA THR A 82 0.15 29.28 5.81
C THR A 82 -0.83 29.86 4.79
N GLU A 83 -1.47 30.98 5.15
CA GLU A 83 -2.43 31.65 4.27
C GLU A 83 -1.77 32.08 2.94
N GLU A 84 -0.54 32.55 3.00
CA GLU A 84 0.21 33.00 1.82
C GLU A 84 0.62 31.82 0.92
N GLN A 85 1.04 30.69 1.51
CA GLN A 85 1.33 29.46 0.77
C GLN A 85 0.07 28.91 0.10
N SER A 86 -1.06 28.92 0.82
CA SER A 86 -2.37 28.52 0.31
C SER A 86 -2.78 29.40 -0.86
N MET A 87 -2.59 30.72 -0.78
CA MET A 87 -2.92 31.66 -1.86
C MET A 87 -2.14 31.37 -3.15
N VAL A 88 -0.84 31.05 -3.05
CA VAL A 88 -0.01 30.66 -4.20
C VAL A 88 -0.54 29.38 -4.86
N LEU A 89 -0.95 28.39 -4.06
CA LEU A 89 -1.52 27.14 -4.56
C LEU A 89 -2.93 27.35 -5.14
N CYS A 90 -3.76 28.19 -4.52
CA CYS A 90 -5.08 28.57 -5.01
C CYS A 90 -5.02 29.22 -6.40
N ALA A 91 -4.01 30.05 -6.67
CA ALA A 91 -3.82 30.64 -8.00
C ALA A 91 -3.61 29.56 -9.07
N ALA A 92 -2.78 28.54 -8.77
CA ALA A 92 -2.56 27.41 -9.68
C ALA A 92 -3.81 26.52 -9.83
N LEU A 93 -4.52 26.27 -8.72
CA LEU A 93 -5.75 25.46 -8.70
C LEU A 93 -6.90 26.12 -9.47
N ASN A 94 -7.06 27.43 -9.35
CA ASN A 94 -8.09 28.20 -10.07
C ASN A 94 -7.87 28.12 -11.59
N GLU A 95 -6.61 28.15 -12.04
CA GLU A 95 -6.25 27.99 -13.46
C GLU A 95 -6.28 26.52 -13.92
N GLY A 96 -6.51 25.56 -13.01
CA GLY A 96 -6.47 24.12 -13.31
C GLY A 96 -5.07 23.62 -13.67
N ARG A 97 -4.01 24.35 -13.30
CA ARG A 97 -2.63 24.03 -13.67
C ARG A 97 -1.94 23.24 -12.57
N LYS A 98 -1.29 22.15 -12.94
CA LYS A 98 -0.44 21.35 -12.05
C LYS A 98 0.93 21.99 -11.75
N TYR A 99 1.07 23.30 -11.92
CA TYR A 99 2.32 24.01 -11.71
C TYR A 99 2.06 25.42 -11.23
N VAL A 100 2.94 25.90 -10.36
CA VAL A 100 2.95 27.29 -9.89
C VAL A 100 3.83 28.12 -10.82
N VAL A 101 3.29 29.23 -11.31
CA VAL A 101 4.00 30.19 -12.17
C VAL A 101 4.58 31.30 -11.29
N THR A 102 5.90 31.54 -11.37
CA THR A 102 6.51 32.67 -10.66
C THR A 102 7.50 33.44 -11.54
N SER A 103 7.57 34.76 -11.34
CA SER A 103 8.57 35.65 -11.95
C SER A 103 9.73 36.01 -11.01
N LYS A 104 9.57 35.81 -9.69
CA LYS A 104 10.57 36.14 -8.66
C LYS A 104 10.74 34.98 -7.68
N GLN A 105 11.90 34.89 -7.03
CA GLN A 105 12.08 34.03 -5.85
C GLN A 105 11.18 34.58 -4.72
N PHE A 106 9.96 34.06 -4.64
CA PHE A 106 9.08 34.30 -3.51
C PHE A 106 9.50 33.39 -2.36
N PRO A 107 9.60 33.89 -1.11
CA PRO A 107 10.02 33.09 0.05
C PRO A 107 9.12 31.87 0.28
N TYR A 108 7.82 32.00 0.00
CA TYR A 108 6.85 30.90 0.11
C TYR A 108 7.08 29.77 -0.89
N ILE A 109 7.74 30.03 -2.03
CA ILE A 109 8.06 28.98 -3.01
C ILE A 109 9.21 28.12 -2.50
N SER A 110 10.21 28.70 -1.85
CA SER A 110 11.27 27.93 -1.18
C SER A 110 10.70 27.05 -0.07
N GLU A 111 9.80 27.58 0.76
CA GLU A 111 9.15 26.81 1.83
C GLU A 111 8.28 25.68 1.27
N LEU A 112 7.52 25.92 0.20
CA LEU A 112 6.74 24.88 -0.47
C LEU A 112 7.61 23.79 -1.13
N ILE A 113 8.82 24.13 -1.56
CA ILE A 113 9.82 23.16 -2.02
C ILE A 113 10.37 22.35 -0.84
N GLU A 114 10.66 22.98 0.29
CA GLU A 114 11.14 22.31 1.52
C GLU A 114 10.09 21.35 2.09
N LEU A 115 8.80 21.74 2.05
CA LEU A 115 7.67 20.88 2.41
C LEU A 115 7.45 19.73 1.41
N GLY A 116 8.12 19.76 0.26
CA GLY A 116 8.00 18.76 -0.81
C GLY A 116 6.69 18.84 -1.59
N VAL A 117 5.96 19.96 -1.50
CA VAL A 117 4.72 20.18 -2.28
C VAL A 117 5.07 20.53 -3.73
N LEU A 118 6.12 21.32 -3.93
CA LEU A 118 6.64 21.69 -5.23
C LEU A 118 7.93 20.91 -5.54
N ASN A 119 8.01 20.40 -6.77
CA ASN A 119 9.21 19.69 -7.22
C ASN A 119 10.17 20.64 -7.93
N LYS A 120 11.30 20.95 -7.28
CA LYS A 120 12.35 21.81 -7.83
C LYS A 120 13.08 21.17 -9.02
N THR A 121 13.26 19.86 -9.01
CA THR A 121 14.02 19.12 -10.04
C THR A 121 13.36 19.22 -11.41
N PHE A 122 12.04 19.24 -11.45
CA PHE A 122 11.26 19.36 -12.69
C PHE A 122 10.84 20.80 -13.01
N SER A 123 11.45 21.80 -12.37
CA SER A 123 11.16 23.20 -12.68
C SER A 123 11.56 23.55 -14.11
N ARG A 124 10.75 24.36 -14.78
CA ARG A 124 10.96 24.77 -16.18
C ARG A 124 10.97 26.28 -16.32
N TRP A 125 11.90 26.81 -17.10
CA TRP A 125 11.91 28.22 -17.49
C TRP A 125 11.18 28.39 -18.82
N ASN A 126 10.18 29.27 -18.86
CA ASN A 126 9.40 29.58 -20.07
C ASN A 126 9.76 30.96 -20.66
N GLY A 127 11.03 31.38 -20.54
CA GLY A 127 11.51 32.68 -21.06
C GLY A 127 11.17 33.89 -20.19
N LYS A 128 10.04 33.87 -19.48
CA LYS A 128 9.56 34.98 -18.61
C LYS A 128 9.27 34.56 -17.16
N HIS A 129 8.97 33.28 -16.95
CA HIS A 129 8.55 32.73 -15.66
C HIS A 129 9.20 31.37 -15.40
N ILE A 130 9.44 31.06 -14.13
CA ILE A 130 9.77 29.72 -13.65
C ILE A 130 8.46 29.00 -13.31
N LEU A 131 8.32 27.79 -13.82
CA LEU A 131 7.21 26.88 -13.55
C LEU A 131 7.68 25.84 -12.54
N PHE A 132 7.03 25.76 -11.38
CA PHE A 132 7.28 24.72 -10.38
C PHE A 132 6.14 23.71 -10.39
N PRO A 133 6.37 22.47 -10.86
CA PRO A 133 5.32 21.45 -10.82
C PRO A 133 4.96 21.08 -9.40
N ILE A 134 3.66 20.91 -9.16
CA ILE A 134 3.11 20.38 -7.91
C ILE A 134 3.24 18.87 -7.95
N GLU A 135 3.72 18.26 -6.86
CA GLU A 135 3.83 16.82 -6.73
C GLU A 135 2.46 16.14 -6.90
N ASP A 136 2.39 15.08 -7.72
CA ASP A 136 1.13 14.40 -8.05
C ASP A 136 0.43 13.84 -6.81
N ILE A 137 1.22 13.48 -5.78
CA ILE A 137 0.75 13.00 -4.49
C ILE A 137 -0.11 14.07 -3.79
N TYR A 138 0.24 15.34 -3.93
CA TYR A 138 -0.46 16.46 -3.30
C TYR A 138 -1.61 16.97 -4.19
N TRP A 139 -1.45 16.92 -5.52
CA TRP A 139 -2.44 17.45 -6.46
C TRP A 139 -3.87 16.92 -6.22
N THR A 140 -4.01 15.61 -6.03
CA THR A 140 -5.32 14.98 -5.88
C THR A 140 -6.03 15.47 -4.62
N GLU A 141 -5.32 15.58 -3.50
CA GLU A 141 -5.87 16.08 -2.23
C GLU A 141 -6.10 17.61 -2.27
N LEU A 142 -5.24 18.38 -2.93
CA LEU A 142 -5.41 19.82 -3.11
C LEU A 142 -6.67 20.16 -3.91
N VAL A 143 -6.88 19.52 -5.06
CA VAL A 143 -8.12 19.68 -5.86
C VAL A 143 -9.34 19.25 -5.05
N ALA A 144 -9.22 18.18 -4.28
CA ALA A 144 -10.27 17.67 -3.42
C ALA A 144 -10.64 18.59 -2.24
N SER A 145 -9.71 19.44 -1.80
CA SER A 145 -9.88 20.40 -0.70
C SER A 145 -10.11 21.83 -1.18
N TYR A 146 -10.01 22.10 -2.48
CA TYR A 146 -10.19 23.42 -3.04
C TYR A 146 -11.66 23.81 -3.13
N ASP A 147 -12.01 24.96 -2.56
CA ASP A 147 -13.30 25.62 -2.70
C ASP A 147 -13.20 26.71 -3.78
N PRO A 148 -13.71 26.48 -5.00
CA PRO A 148 -13.59 27.42 -6.11
C PRO A 148 -14.40 28.70 -5.90
N TYR A 149 -15.39 28.70 -5.01
CA TYR A 149 -16.24 29.88 -4.78
C TYR A 149 -15.57 30.88 -3.83
N ASN A 150 -14.85 30.38 -2.82
CA ASN A 150 -14.13 31.20 -1.85
C ASN A 150 -12.63 31.34 -2.16
N ILE A 151 -12.11 30.59 -3.15
CA ILE A 151 -10.69 30.55 -3.52
C ILE A 151 -9.83 30.17 -2.31
N GLU A 152 -10.27 29.15 -1.58
CA GLU A 152 -9.64 28.68 -0.35
C GLU A 152 -9.41 27.17 -0.38
N ILE A 153 -8.36 26.71 0.29
CA ILE A 153 -8.11 25.29 0.52
C ILE A 153 -8.70 24.94 1.89
N LYS A 154 -9.82 24.22 1.89
CA LYS A 154 -10.46 23.70 3.11
C LYS A 154 -9.97 22.27 3.35
N PRO A 155 -9.05 22.06 4.31
CA PRO A 155 -8.53 20.72 4.55
C PRO A 155 -9.64 19.79 5.03
N ARG A 156 -9.70 18.58 4.46
CA ARG A 156 -10.63 17.57 4.95
C ARG A 156 -10.22 17.12 6.36
N PRO A 157 -11.17 16.79 7.24
CA PRO A 157 -10.84 16.22 8.54
C PRO A 157 -10.06 14.91 8.37
N ILE A 158 -9.02 14.72 9.18
CA ILE A 158 -8.31 13.43 9.27
C ILE A 158 -9.29 12.45 9.92
N SER A 159 -9.69 11.38 9.20
CA SER A 159 -10.56 10.37 9.82
C SER A 159 -9.74 9.63 10.89
N LYS A 160 -10.15 9.76 12.15
CA LYS A 160 -9.59 9.01 13.28
C LYS A 160 -9.67 7.50 13.03
#